data_AF-A0A939Y5P3-F1
#
_entry.id   AF-A0A939Y5P3-F1
#
_cell.length_a   1.000
_cell.length_b   1.000
_cell.length_c   1.000
_cell.angle_alpha   90.00
_cell.angle_beta   90.00
_cell.angle_gamma   90.00
#
_symmetry.space_group_name_H-M   'P 1'
#
loop_
_entity.id
_entity.type
_entity.pdbx_description
1 polymer ?
#
loop_
_entity_poly.entity_id
_entity_poly.type
_entity_poly.pdbx_seq_one_letter_code
_entity_poly.pdbx_strand_id
1 'polypeptide(L)'
;MGSISAQSSWLGLYYCMGCGEISIPQEFRPQCGHPIFDTKRDSCRWIDIETSYRTLLSDPFDAEKNLLMGLDYYREYLFEHEPIEPPIYKDSVCYEGDWESYFDRTPVVSHPGDSALKYFYKVMDLNPKVDMLTRIYMPVLQLEQQLHRVHNPLVELPFDTVEGVHLPYSYLIDWPKNGQLDAAKDYYGVAEGSYYWVGFYSYMMNGMKEPVIYNDSLQEDEAIFRFSIFPSFHASVAFRLTKSKKSMMLHWKILRRNYDPLKNAFFYTLKKEGHKRISSAKYERLLQYVENVHLDELPRINHVIMCDGAEWVIERKTNKGFKAHLTNQPGEDIKQLYRFLVKLTDKKLSYINEY
;
A
#
# COMPACT_ATOMS: atom_id res chain seq x y z
N MET A 1 31.69 -27.40 17.20
CA MET A 1 30.55 -28.14 16.62
C MET A 1 29.29 -27.55 17.21
N GLY A 2 28.72 -26.55 16.53
CA GLY A 2 27.52 -25.84 16.95
C GLY A 2 26.46 -26.01 15.87
N SER A 3 25.29 -26.51 16.26
CA SER A 3 24.11 -26.62 15.41
C SER A 3 23.47 -25.24 15.22
N ILE A 4 23.24 -24.88 13.96
CA ILE A 4 22.50 -23.68 13.54
C ILE A 4 21.01 -24.06 13.50
N SER A 5 20.16 -23.36 14.25
CA SER A 5 18.70 -23.47 14.17
C SER A 5 18.14 -22.28 13.36
N ALA A 6 17.44 -22.57 12.27
CA ALA A 6 16.65 -21.60 11.52
C ALA A 6 15.20 -21.61 12.04
N GLN A 7 14.64 -20.44 12.33
CA GLN A 7 13.22 -20.24 12.68
C GLN A 7 12.50 -19.65 11.45
N SER A 8 11.45 -20.32 10.98
CA SER A 8 10.50 -19.83 9.99
C SER A 8 9.23 -19.32 10.67
N SER A 9 8.73 -18.19 10.19
CA SER A 9 7.52 -17.49 10.64
C SER A 9 6.28 -17.92 9.84
N TRP A 10 5.15 -18.13 10.52
CA TRP A 10 3.82 -18.16 9.89
C TRP A 10 2.86 -17.26 10.67
N LEU A 11 2.07 -16.50 9.91
CA LEU A 11 1.18 -15.41 10.32
C LEU A 11 -0.19 -15.94 10.74
N GLY A 12 -0.46 -15.97 12.05
CA GLY A 12 -1.81 -15.82 12.59
C GLY A 12 -1.97 -14.38 13.08
N LEU A 13 -3.03 -13.67 12.67
CA LEU A 13 -3.35 -12.35 13.20
C LEU A 13 -4.26 -12.51 14.42
N TYR A 14 -3.82 -12.08 15.60
CA TYR A 14 -4.58 -12.15 16.84
C TYR A 14 -5.08 -10.78 17.24
N TYR A 15 -6.40 -10.60 17.36
CA TYR A 15 -7.04 -9.34 17.73
C TYR A 15 -7.45 -9.32 19.21
N CYS A 16 -6.95 -8.34 19.98
CA CYS A 16 -7.33 -8.13 21.37
C CYS A 16 -8.50 -7.14 21.48
N MET A 17 -9.69 -7.61 21.86
CA MET A 17 -10.86 -6.72 22.03
C MET A 17 -10.75 -5.70 23.17
N GLY A 18 -9.83 -5.90 24.12
CA GLY A 18 -9.62 -4.97 25.23
C GLY A 18 -8.84 -3.71 24.85
N CYS A 19 -7.97 -3.79 23.83
CA CYS A 19 -7.10 -2.67 23.43
C CYS A 19 -7.07 -2.40 21.91
N GLY A 20 -7.73 -3.21 21.08
CA GLY A 20 -7.78 -3.03 19.63
C GLY A 20 -6.48 -3.39 18.90
N GLU A 21 -5.53 -4.04 19.57
CA GLU A 21 -4.24 -4.39 18.96
C GLU A 21 -4.32 -5.72 18.20
N ILE A 22 -3.67 -5.76 17.03
CA ILE A 22 -3.41 -6.95 16.24
C ILE A 22 -1.98 -7.40 16.52
N SER A 23 -1.78 -8.66 16.92
CA SER A 23 -0.46 -9.23 17.25
C SER A 23 -0.16 -10.47 16.39
N ILE A 24 1.12 -10.63 16.03
CA ILE A 24 1.67 -11.77 15.27
C ILE A 24 2.46 -12.62 16.28
N PRO A 25 2.39 -13.96 16.23
CA PRO A 25 2.77 -14.82 17.36
C PRO A 25 4.26 -14.87 17.71
N GLN A 26 5.16 -14.23 16.96
CA GLN A 26 6.60 -14.44 17.17
C GLN A 26 7.31 -13.45 18.09
N GLU A 27 6.74 -12.28 18.40
CA GLU A 27 7.39 -11.38 19.34
C GLU A 27 6.41 -10.67 20.28
N PHE A 28 6.68 -10.89 21.58
CA PHE A 28 6.38 -10.02 22.71
C PHE A 28 4.94 -9.92 23.23
N ARG A 29 4.89 -9.85 24.56
CA ARG A 29 3.71 -9.53 25.36
C ARG A 29 3.06 -8.26 24.78
N PRO A 30 1.72 -8.23 24.57
CA PRO A 30 1.04 -6.99 24.22
C PRO A 30 1.42 -5.89 25.23
N GLN A 31 1.48 -4.63 24.80
CA GLN A 31 1.90 -3.50 25.67
C GLN A 31 1.07 -3.38 26.95
N CYS A 32 -0.09 -4.04 27.01
CA CYS A 32 -0.93 -4.18 28.20
C CYS A 32 -0.33 -5.09 29.31
N GLY A 33 0.79 -5.77 29.08
CA GLY A 33 1.53 -6.53 30.09
C GLY A 33 0.93 -7.89 30.46
N HIS A 34 -0.11 -8.36 29.76
CA HIS A 34 -0.77 -9.63 30.08
C HIS A 34 -0.09 -10.84 29.41
N PRO A 35 0.19 -11.93 30.16
CA PRO A 35 0.71 -13.17 29.59
C PRO A 35 -0.39 -13.94 28.82
N ILE A 36 0.03 -14.57 27.72
CA ILE A 36 -0.82 -15.27 26.73
C ILE A 36 -1.66 -16.43 27.34
N PHE A 37 -1.32 -16.92 28.53
CA PHE A 37 -1.92 -18.14 29.11
C PHE A 37 -2.70 -17.93 30.42
N ASP A 38 -3.02 -16.70 30.83
CA ASP A 38 -3.80 -16.49 32.06
C ASP A 38 -5.31 -16.46 31.78
N THR A 39 -5.97 -17.61 31.91
CA THR A 39 -7.41 -17.80 31.66
C THR A 39 -8.31 -17.31 32.80
N LYS A 40 -7.77 -16.60 33.82
CA LYS A 40 -8.52 -16.26 35.04
C LYS A 40 -9.04 -14.82 35.16
N ARG A 41 -8.99 -13.99 34.11
CA ARG A 41 -9.58 -12.63 34.14
C ARG A 41 -10.51 -12.35 32.96
N ASP A 42 -11.76 -12.00 33.28
CA ASP A 42 -12.90 -11.78 32.38
C ASP A 42 -12.78 -10.62 31.36
N SER A 43 -11.63 -9.97 31.23
CA SER A 43 -11.47 -8.77 30.38
C SER A 43 -10.70 -8.99 29.08
N CYS A 44 -10.15 -10.18 28.84
CA CYS A 44 -9.51 -10.55 27.57
C CYS A 44 -10.19 -11.80 27.01
N ARG A 45 -11.25 -11.61 26.22
CA ARG A 45 -11.87 -12.69 25.46
C ARG A 45 -11.15 -12.84 24.13
N TRP A 46 -10.43 -13.94 23.99
CA TRP A 46 -9.86 -14.40 22.73
C TRP A 46 -10.99 -15.03 21.91
N ILE A 47 -11.12 -14.64 20.64
CA ILE A 47 -12.20 -15.12 19.79
C ILE A 47 -11.65 -16.27 18.94
N ASP A 48 -12.09 -17.49 19.27
CA ASP A 48 -11.97 -18.67 18.40
C ASP A 48 -12.70 -18.39 17.07
N ILE A 49 -12.16 -18.84 15.93
CA ILE A 49 -12.75 -18.64 14.58
C ILE A 49 -14.23 -19.06 14.55
N GLU A 50 -14.58 -20.14 15.25
CA GLU A 50 -15.98 -20.59 15.35
C GLU A 50 -16.85 -19.63 16.20
N THR A 51 -16.25 -19.00 17.21
CA THR A 51 -16.88 -17.96 18.04
C THR A 51 -16.93 -16.63 17.29
N SER A 52 -15.95 -16.31 16.45
CA SER A 52 -15.96 -15.16 15.52
C SER A 52 -17.13 -15.32 14.58
N TYR A 53 -17.30 -16.48 13.94
CA TYR A 53 -18.46 -16.80 13.12
C TYR A 53 -19.79 -16.56 13.85
N ARG A 54 -19.95 -17.09 15.08
CA ARG A 54 -21.20 -16.92 15.86
C ARG A 54 -21.44 -15.47 16.34
N THR A 55 -20.38 -14.69 16.57
CA THR A 55 -20.46 -13.28 17.02
C THR A 55 -20.52 -12.28 15.85
N LEU A 56 -20.03 -12.68 14.67
CA LEU A 56 -20.11 -11.96 13.39
C LEU A 56 -21.52 -12.04 12.81
N LEU A 57 -22.23 -13.17 13.02
CA LEU A 57 -23.60 -13.39 12.58
C LEU A 57 -24.67 -12.63 13.39
N SER A 58 -24.32 -11.98 14.50
CA SER A 58 -25.31 -11.38 15.43
C SER A 58 -25.75 -9.96 15.08
N ASP A 59 -25.03 -9.23 14.23
CA ASP A 59 -25.43 -7.90 13.78
C ASP A 59 -25.31 -7.77 12.25
N PRO A 60 -26.42 -7.93 11.51
CA PRO A 60 -26.37 -7.81 10.07
C PRO A 60 -26.11 -6.37 9.61
N PHE A 61 -26.19 -5.35 10.45
CA PHE A 61 -26.02 -3.95 10.06
C PHE A 61 -24.59 -3.43 10.24
N ASP A 62 -23.68 -4.27 10.73
CA ASP A 62 -22.28 -3.91 10.96
C ASP A 62 -21.43 -4.10 9.68
N ALA A 63 -21.08 -3.00 9.03
CA ALA A 63 -20.31 -3.03 7.77
C ALA A 63 -18.92 -3.67 7.92
N GLU A 64 -18.26 -3.54 9.07
CA GLU A 64 -16.92 -4.09 9.30
C GLU A 64 -17.00 -5.62 9.46
N LYS A 65 -18.00 -6.12 10.18
CA LYS A 65 -18.24 -7.56 10.28
C LYS A 65 -18.58 -8.19 8.94
N ASN A 66 -19.43 -7.52 8.14
CA ASN A 66 -19.75 -8.01 6.80
C ASN A 66 -18.52 -7.99 5.88
N LEU A 67 -17.61 -7.01 6.04
CA LEU A 67 -16.33 -6.98 5.32
C LEU A 67 -15.47 -8.19 5.68
N LEU A 68 -15.25 -8.45 6.97
CA LEU A 68 -14.45 -9.60 7.43
C LEU A 68 -15.00 -10.92 6.89
N MET A 69 -16.32 -11.12 6.98
CA MET A 69 -16.97 -12.29 6.42
C MET A 69 -16.76 -12.41 4.90
N GLY A 70 -16.93 -11.31 4.15
CA GLY A 70 -16.69 -11.29 2.70
C GLY A 70 -15.25 -11.65 2.35
N LEU A 71 -14.27 -11.18 3.13
CA LEU A 71 -12.85 -11.48 2.93
C LEU A 71 -12.50 -12.94 3.20
N ASP A 72 -13.07 -13.54 4.24
CA ASP A 72 -12.82 -14.95 4.55
C ASP A 72 -13.30 -15.84 3.40
N TYR A 73 -14.53 -15.64 2.91
CA TYR A 73 -15.03 -16.39 1.75
C TYR A 73 -14.26 -16.07 0.46
N TYR A 74 -13.82 -14.83 0.29
CA TYR A 74 -13.04 -14.43 -0.88
C TYR A 74 -11.67 -15.13 -0.91
N ARG A 75 -11.01 -15.29 0.25
CA ARG A 75 -9.75 -16.05 0.35
C ARG A 75 -9.96 -17.53 0.05
N GLU A 76 -11.01 -18.15 0.61
CA GLU A 76 -11.37 -19.54 0.29
C GLU A 76 -11.58 -19.73 -1.21
N TYR A 77 -12.26 -18.78 -1.85
CA TYR A 77 -12.46 -18.78 -3.28
C TYR A 77 -11.15 -18.66 -4.09
N LEU A 78 -10.20 -17.83 -3.67
CA LEU A 78 -8.89 -17.72 -4.34
C LEU A 78 -8.10 -19.04 -4.24
N PHE A 79 -8.15 -19.75 -3.11
CA PHE A 79 -7.49 -21.05 -2.95
C PHE A 79 -7.99 -22.12 -3.93
N GLU A 80 -9.26 -22.07 -4.36
CA GLU A 80 -9.79 -22.98 -5.41
C GLU A 80 -9.16 -22.73 -6.79
N HIS A 81 -8.54 -21.56 -6.98
CA HIS A 81 -7.99 -21.09 -8.26
C HIS A 81 -6.47 -20.92 -8.27
N GLU A 82 -5.79 -21.04 -7.13
CA GLU A 82 -4.33 -21.07 -7.09
C GLU A 82 -3.81 -22.38 -7.71
N PRO A 83 -2.87 -22.32 -8.67
CA PRO A 83 -2.15 -23.51 -9.07
C PRO A 83 -1.36 -24.02 -7.86
N ILE A 84 -1.65 -25.25 -7.42
CA ILE A 84 -0.87 -25.93 -6.39
C ILE A 84 0.50 -26.27 -7.00
N GLU A 85 1.41 -25.31 -7.05
CA GLU A 85 2.83 -25.63 -7.17
C GLU A 85 3.31 -25.97 -5.75
N PRO A 86 3.59 -27.25 -5.45
CA PRO A 86 4.14 -27.59 -4.15
C PRO A 86 5.44 -26.80 -3.99
N PRO A 87 5.64 -26.10 -2.85
CA PRO A 87 6.86 -25.34 -2.68
C PRO A 87 8.04 -26.31 -2.77
N ILE A 88 8.90 -26.10 -3.78
CA ILE A 88 10.12 -26.88 -3.95
C ILE A 88 11.11 -26.41 -2.89
N TYR A 89 10.89 -26.85 -1.64
CA TYR A 89 11.91 -26.78 -0.61
C TYR A 89 12.92 -27.91 -0.88
N LYS A 90 13.88 -27.64 -1.76
CA LYS A 90 15.14 -28.39 -1.72
C LYS A 90 15.85 -27.96 -0.44
N ASP A 91 15.86 -28.86 0.54
CA ASP A 91 16.69 -28.83 1.74
C ASP A 91 16.16 -28.07 2.98
N SER A 92 14.90 -28.27 3.39
CA SER A 92 14.46 -27.93 4.75
C SER A 92 13.96 -29.14 5.54
N VAL A 93 14.56 -29.35 6.71
CA VAL A 93 14.27 -30.39 7.70
C VAL A 93 12.78 -30.37 8.07
N CYS A 94 12.10 -31.51 7.91
CA CYS A 94 10.68 -31.70 8.20
C CYS A 94 10.38 -31.40 9.68
N TYR A 95 9.47 -30.46 9.94
CA TYR A 95 8.70 -30.44 11.17
C TYR A 95 7.52 -31.41 11.00
N GLU A 96 7.46 -32.46 11.82
CA GLU A 96 6.29 -33.32 12.00
C GLU A 96 5.22 -32.60 12.86
N GLY A 97 4.79 -31.42 12.40
CA GLY A 97 3.56 -30.80 12.88
C GLY A 97 2.40 -31.33 12.06
N ASP A 98 1.34 -31.78 12.71
CA ASP A 98 0.12 -32.32 12.08
C ASP A 98 -0.68 -31.20 11.40
N TRP A 99 -0.17 -30.72 10.25
CA TRP A 99 -0.77 -29.67 9.43
C TRP A 99 -2.18 -30.06 8.93
N GLU A 100 -2.44 -31.36 8.74
CA GLU A 100 -3.73 -31.87 8.27
C GLU A 100 -4.85 -31.55 9.27
N SER A 101 -4.58 -31.62 10.58
CA SER A 101 -5.58 -31.38 11.62
C SER A 101 -6.11 -29.93 11.72
N TYR A 102 -5.40 -28.95 11.15
CA TYR A 102 -5.79 -27.54 11.18
C TYR A 102 -6.64 -27.14 9.97
N PHE A 103 -6.41 -27.76 8.80
CA PHE A 103 -7.25 -27.57 7.61
C PHE A 103 -8.55 -28.37 7.67
N ASP A 104 -8.58 -29.49 8.40
CA ASP A 104 -9.77 -30.33 8.56
C ASP A 104 -10.92 -29.70 9.38
N ARG A 105 -10.70 -28.53 10.00
CA ARG A 105 -11.69 -27.90 10.90
C ARG A 105 -12.42 -26.70 10.32
N THR A 106 -12.01 -26.19 9.16
CA THR A 106 -12.77 -25.13 8.50
C THR A 106 -13.91 -25.80 7.74
N PRO A 107 -15.19 -25.58 8.11
CA PRO A 107 -16.30 -26.14 7.35
C PRO A 107 -16.17 -25.66 5.91
N VAL A 108 -15.97 -26.59 4.98
CA VAL A 108 -15.93 -26.28 3.55
C VAL A 108 -17.22 -25.57 3.19
N VAL A 109 -17.11 -24.29 2.86
CA VAL A 109 -18.27 -23.48 2.50
C VAL A 109 -18.69 -23.91 1.11
N SER A 110 -19.91 -24.41 0.97
CA SER A 110 -20.48 -24.61 -0.35
C SER A 110 -20.65 -23.25 -1.03
N HIS A 111 -19.92 -23.01 -2.11
CA HIS A 111 -19.96 -21.78 -2.92
C HIS A 111 -19.36 -20.53 -2.23
N PRO A 112 -18.03 -20.52 -1.98
CA PRO A 112 -17.37 -19.40 -1.32
C PRO A 112 -17.50 -18.09 -2.13
N GLY A 113 -17.39 -18.15 -3.46
CA GLY A 113 -17.53 -16.97 -4.33
C GLY A 113 -18.90 -16.28 -4.22
N ASP A 114 -20.00 -17.06 -4.21
CA ASP A 114 -21.35 -16.51 -4.06
C ASP A 114 -21.57 -15.86 -2.69
N SER A 115 -20.98 -16.47 -1.65
CA SER A 115 -21.03 -15.96 -0.28
C SER A 115 -20.24 -14.66 -0.16
N ALA A 116 -18.99 -14.63 -0.65
CA ALA A 116 -18.16 -13.43 -0.68
C ALA A 116 -18.87 -12.26 -1.36
N LEU A 117 -19.44 -12.50 -2.55
CA LEU A 117 -20.14 -11.47 -3.32
C LEU A 117 -21.36 -10.90 -2.57
N LYS A 118 -22.15 -11.77 -1.92
CA LYS A 118 -23.29 -11.36 -1.08
C LYS A 118 -22.84 -10.44 0.06
N TYR A 119 -21.76 -10.78 0.75
CA TYR A 119 -21.26 -9.97 1.86
C TYR A 119 -20.67 -8.64 1.38
N PHE A 120 -19.92 -8.62 0.27
CA PHE A 120 -19.40 -7.38 -0.28
C PHE A 120 -20.50 -6.41 -0.72
N TYR A 121 -21.55 -6.86 -1.42
CA TYR A 121 -22.68 -5.97 -1.73
C TYR A 121 -23.34 -5.39 -0.48
N LYS A 122 -23.48 -6.21 0.56
CA LYS A 122 -24.02 -5.74 1.83
C LYS A 122 -23.13 -4.67 2.48
N VAL A 123 -21.81 -4.78 2.36
CA VAL A 123 -20.89 -3.71 2.77
C VAL A 123 -21.11 -2.44 1.93
N MET A 124 -21.29 -2.58 0.61
CA MET A 124 -21.57 -1.43 -0.27
C MET A 124 -22.88 -0.73 0.11
N ASP A 125 -23.92 -1.48 0.46
CA ASP A 125 -25.22 -0.95 0.89
C ASP A 125 -25.15 -0.26 2.26
N LEU A 126 -24.40 -0.84 3.21
CA LEU A 126 -24.30 -0.34 4.59
C LEU A 126 -23.32 0.82 4.75
N ASN A 127 -22.28 0.89 3.91
CA ASN A 127 -21.22 1.87 4.03
C ASN A 127 -20.90 2.52 2.68
N PRO A 128 -21.60 3.60 2.31
CA PRO A 128 -21.35 4.31 1.05
C PRO A 128 -20.05 5.13 1.07
N LYS A 129 -19.21 5.03 2.11
CA LYS A 129 -17.95 5.77 2.16
C LYS A 129 -17.00 5.28 1.07
N VAL A 130 -16.39 6.24 0.40
CA VAL A 130 -15.50 6.04 -0.75
C VAL A 130 -14.33 5.10 -0.42
N ASP A 131 -13.80 5.12 0.80
CA ASP A 131 -12.63 4.33 1.20
C ASP A 131 -12.90 2.82 1.30
N MET A 132 -14.07 2.43 1.79
CA MET A 132 -14.45 1.02 1.92
C MET A 132 -14.89 0.47 0.56
N LEU A 133 -15.68 1.23 -0.19
CA LEU A 133 -15.99 0.95 -1.60
C LEU A 133 -14.72 0.77 -2.41
N THR A 134 -13.69 1.57 -2.11
CA THR A 134 -12.43 1.50 -2.87
C THR A 134 -11.75 0.13 -2.76
N ARG A 135 -11.84 -0.48 -1.58
CA ARG A 135 -11.15 -1.74 -1.27
C ARG A 135 -11.90 -2.98 -1.76
N ILE A 136 -13.23 -2.96 -1.74
CA ILE A 136 -14.05 -4.14 -2.07
C ILE A 136 -14.56 -4.17 -3.51
N TYR A 137 -14.52 -3.05 -4.23
CA TYR A 137 -15.02 -2.98 -5.60
C TYR A 137 -14.31 -3.98 -6.53
N MET A 138 -12.97 -4.10 -6.41
CA MET A 138 -12.20 -4.99 -7.27
C MET A 138 -12.49 -6.48 -7.02
N PRO A 139 -12.52 -6.96 -5.77
CA PRO A 139 -13.04 -8.29 -5.45
C PRO A 139 -14.44 -8.56 -5.99
N VAL A 140 -15.35 -7.59 -5.89
CA VAL A 140 -16.72 -7.72 -6.44
C VAL A 140 -16.69 -7.93 -7.95
N LEU A 141 -15.93 -7.12 -8.69
CA LEU A 141 -15.79 -7.29 -10.15
C LEU A 141 -15.24 -8.66 -10.53
N GLN A 142 -14.21 -9.13 -9.81
CA GLN A 142 -13.57 -10.41 -10.07
C GLN A 142 -14.58 -11.56 -9.88
N LEU A 143 -15.30 -11.54 -8.75
CA LEU A 143 -16.35 -12.51 -8.44
C LEU A 143 -17.50 -12.47 -9.45
N GLU A 144 -17.99 -11.28 -9.82
CA GLU A 144 -19.04 -11.14 -10.85
C GLU A 144 -18.64 -11.80 -12.18
N GLN A 145 -17.42 -11.50 -12.65
CA GLN A 145 -16.90 -12.01 -13.91
C GLN A 145 -16.78 -13.54 -13.91
N GLN A 146 -16.25 -14.10 -12.83
CA GLN A 146 -15.98 -15.54 -12.74
C GLN A 146 -17.22 -16.38 -12.42
N LEU A 147 -18.18 -15.81 -11.67
CA LEU A 147 -19.48 -16.45 -11.41
C LEU A 147 -20.46 -16.29 -12.58
N HIS A 148 -20.03 -15.70 -13.71
CA HIS A 148 -20.86 -15.39 -14.88
C HIS A 148 -22.12 -14.59 -14.53
N ARG A 149 -22.02 -13.72 -13.53
CA ARG A 149 -23.13 -12.85 -13.12
C ARG A 149 -23.11 -11.61 -14.00
N VAL A 150 -24.29 -11.21 -14.49
CA VAL A 150 -24.42 -10.05 -15.39
C VAL A 150 -23.94 -8.81 -14.63
N HIS A 151 -22.90 -8.22 -15.19
CA HIS A 151 -22.29 -6.98 -14.73
C HIS A 151 -23.34 -5.87 -14.66
N ASN A 152 -23.35 -5.07 -13.59
CA ASN A 152 -23.94 -3.74 -13.63
C ASN A 152 -22.80 -2.77 -13.96
N PRO A 153 -22.47 -2.56 -15.26
CA PRO A 153 -21.43 -1.61 -15.60
C PRO A 153 -21.92 -0.23 -15.16
N LEU A 154 -21.02 0.63 -14.69
CA LEU A 154 -21.28 2.02 -14.29
C LEU A 154 -21.53 2.27 -12.79
N VAL A 155 -20.81 1.61 -11.89
CA VAL A 155 -20.28 2.42 -10.79
C VAL A 155 -19.14 3.23 -11.41
N GLU A 156 -19.43 4.47 -11.84
CA GLU A 156 -18.37 5.46 -12.00
C GLU A 156 -17.56 5.42 -10.72
N LEU A 157 -16.33 4.99 -10.87
CA LEU A 157 -15.51 4.66 -9.74
C LEU A 157 -15.28 5.93 -8.92
N PRO A 158 -15.66 5.98 -7.63
CA PRO A 158 -15.43 7.17 -6.81
C PRO A 158 -13.93 7.37 -6.48
N PHE A 159 -13.03 6.56 -7.08
CA PHE A 159 -11.60 6.47 -6.76
C PHE A 159 -10.83 7.77 -6.97
N ASP A 160 -11.26 8.63 -7.91
CA ASP A 160 -10.43 9.71 -8.44
C ASP A 160 -10.84 11.11 -7.93
N THR A 161 -11.86 11.20 -7.07
CA THR A 161 -12.40 12.48 -6.59
C THR A 161 -12.19 12.74 -5.09
N VAL A 162 -11.36 11.95 -4.40
CA VAL A 162 -11.06 12.22 -2.98
C VAL A 162 -10.18 13.47 -2.90
N GLU A 163 -10.74 14.58 -2.38
CA GLU A 163 -9.97 15.80 -2.19
C GLU A 163 -8.75 15.55 -1.29
N GLY A 164 -7.60 16.12 -1.66
CA GLY A 164 -6.38 16.07 -0.85
C GLY A 164 -5.50 14.83 -1.01
N VAL A 165 -5.83 13.91 -1.94
CA VAL A 165 -4.91 12.83 -2.34
C VAL A 165 -3.93 13.29 -3.42
N HIS A 166 -2.67 12.85 -3.34
CA HIS A 166 -1.61 13.21 -4.28
C HIS A 166 -1.46 12.24 -5.45
N LEU A 167 -2.14 11.10 -5.37
CA LEU A 167 -2.27 10.09 -6.42
C LEU A 167 -3.71 9.54 -6.40
N PRO A 168 -4.30 9.18 -7.55
CA PRO A 168 -5.55 8.46 -7.55
C PRO A 168 -5.38 7.05 -6.96
N TYR A 169 -6.35 6.57 -6.18
CA TYR A 169 -6.31 5.19 -5.63
C TYR A 169 -6.32 4.13 -6.73
N SER A 170 -7.01 4.40 -7.83
CA SER A 170 -7.02 3.56 -9.02
C SER A 170 -5.64 3.44 -9.68
N TYR A 171 -4.73 4.39 -9.41
CA TYR A 171 -3.46 4.48 -10.09
C TYR A 171 -2.58 3.27 -9.80
N LEU A 172 -2.41 2.84 -8.54
CA LEU A 172 -1.47 1.76 -8.20
C LEU A 172 -2.01 0.34 -8.39
N ILE A 173 -3.30 0.19 -8.66
CA ILE A 173 -3.97 -1.13 -8.75
C ILE A 173 -3.64 -1.87 -10.08
N ASP A 174 -3.05 -1.17 -11.06
CA ASP A 174 -2.69 -1.67 -12.40
C ASP A 174 -3.79 -2.52 -13.05
N TRP A 175 -4.88 -1.84 -13.44
CA TRP A 175 -6.03 -2.47 -14.09
C TRP A 175 -5.64 -3.30 -15.31
N PRO A 176 -6.17 -4.54 -15.46
CA PRO A 176 -5.98 -5.29 -16.69
C PRO A 176 -6.56 -4.52 -17.88
N LYS A 177 -5.74 -4.31 -18.91
CA LYS A 177 -6.03 -3.46 -20.07
C LYS A 177 -7.24 -3.93 -20.90
N ASN A 178 -7.64 -5.19 -20.75
CA ASN A 178 -8.75 -5.83 -21.45
C ASN A 178 -9.93 -6.19 -20.53
N GLY A 179 -9.91 -5.76 -19.27
CA GLY A 179 -10.95 -6.09 -18.29
C GLY A 179 -11.06 -7.58 -17.95
N GLN A 180 -10.08 -8.39 -18.34
CA GLN A 180 -9.99 -9.79 -17.88
C GLN A 180 -9.23 -9.81 -16.57
N LEU A 181 -9.94 -10.06 -15.48
CA LEU A 181 -9.33 -10.20 -14.16
C LEU A 181 -8.75 -11.60 -14.02
N ASP A 182 -7.55 -11.67 -13.43
CA ASP A 182 -6.89 -12.94 -13.14
C ASP A 182 -7.54 -13.58 -11.91
N ALA A 183 -8.03 -14.81 -12.07
CA ALA A 183 -8.68 -15.60 -11.02
C ALA A 183 -7.80 -15.81 -9.77
N ALA A 184 -6.49 -15.95 -9.97
CA ALA A 184 -5.55 -16.28 -8.91
C ALA A 184 -4.98 -15.04 -8.22
N LYS A 185 -5.32 -13.84 -8.70
CA LYS A 185 -4.81 -12.58 -8.14
C LYS A 185 -5.70 -12.10 -7.01
N ASP A 186 -5.12 -11.86 -5.84
CA ASP A 186 -5.78 -11.18 -4.72
C ASP A 186 -5.95 -9.69 -5.02
N TYR A 187 -7.07 -9.35 -5.66
CA TYR A 187 -7.39 -7.96 -5.98
C TYR A 187 -7.82 -7.14 -4.75
N TYR A 188 -8.27 -7.78 -3.67
CA TYR A 188 -8.50 -7.09 -2.40
C TYR A 188 -7.17 -6.58 -1.85
N GLY A 189 -6.17 -7.47 -1.72
CA GLY A 189 -4.83 -7.12 -1.23
C GLY A 189 -4.17 -6.04 -2.09
N VAL A 190 -4.35 -6.07 -3.42
CA VAL A 190 -3.87 -5.00 -4.31
C VAL A 190 -4.57 -3.67 -4.05
N ALA A 191 -5.91 -3.67 -3.89
CA ALA A 191 -6.68 -2.46 -3.61
C ALA A 191 -6.37 -1.88 -2.23
N GLU A 192 -6.25 -2.74 -1.21
CA GLU A 192 -5.85 -2.37 0.15
C GLU A 192 -4.43 -1.81 0.19
N GLY A 193 -3.49 -2.46 -0.50
CA GLY A 193 -2.12 -1.97 -0.66
C GLY A 193 -2.08 -0.61 -1.33
N SER A 194 -2.84 -0.42 -2.42
CA SER A 194 -2.97 0.88 -3.09
C SER A 194 -3.52 1.96 -2.14
N TYR A 195 -4.58 1.64 -1.40
CA TYR A 195 -5.19 2.54 -0.42
C TYR A 195 -4.18 2.99 0.64
N TYR A 196 -3.43 2.05 1.21
CA TYR A 196 -2.37 2.34 2.16
C TYR A 196 -1.30 3.25 1.55
N TRP A 197 -0.77 2.91 0.36
CA TRP A 197 0.32 3.65 -0.27
C TRP A 197 -0.09 5.06 -0.67
N VAL A 198 -1.27 5.24 -1.26
CA VAL A 198 -1.80 6.56 -1.61
C VAL A 198 -2.07 7.38 -0.35
N GLY A 199 -2.62 6.78 0.70
CA GLY A 199 -2.84 7.43 1.99
C GLY A 199 -1.53 7.91 2.63
N PHE A 200 -0.54 7.01 2.73
CA PHE A 200 0.80 7.34 3.23
C PHE A 200 1.47 8.43 2.40
N TYR A 201 1.49 8.27 1.07
CA TYR A 201 2.09 9.26 0.17
C TYR A 201 1.44 10.63 0.33
N SER A 202 0.11 10.69 0.30
CA SER A 202 -0.65 11.94 0.43
C SER A 202 -0.43 12.59 1.80
N TYR A 203 -0.38 11.79 2.87
CA TYR A 203 -0.06 12.28 4.21
C TYR A 203 1.32 12.95 4.26
N MET A 204 2.34 12.31 3.68
CA MET A 204 3.69 12.86 3.61
C MET A 204 3.77 14.14 2.76
N MET A 205 3.12 14.14 1.60
CA MET A 205 3.10 15.29 0.70
C MET A 205 2.31 16.47 1.26
N ASN A 206 1.21 16.21 1.99
CA ASN A 206 0.47 17.22 2.76
C ASN A 206 1.34 17.80 3.88
N GLY A 207 2.10 16.98 4.60
CA GLY A 207 3.08 17.45 5.60
C GLY A 207 4.16 18.36 4.99
N MET A 208 4.55 18.10 3.74
CA MET A 208 5.42 18.98 2.97
C MET A 208 4.69 20.16 2.33
N LYS A 209 3.35 20.26 2.40
CA LYS A 209 2.54 21.25 1.68
C LYS A 209 2.82 21.24 0.17
N GLU A 210 3.08 20.06 -0.40
CA GLU A 210 3.24 19.91 -1.84
C GLU A 210 1.86 19.89 -2.52
N PRO A 211 1.71 20.54 -3.70
CA PRO A 211 0.45 20.55 -4.41
C PRO A 211 0.15 19.17 -5.02
N VAL A 212 -1.12 18.88 -5.23
CA VAL A 212 -1.53 17.77 -6.09
C VAL A 212 -1.22 18.15 -7.54
N ILE A 213 -0.58 17.26 -8.32
CA ILE A 213 -0.13 17.59 -9.69
C ILE A 213 -0.80 16.74 -10.78
N TYR A 214 -1.42 15.60 -10.44
CA TYR A 214 -1.94 14.68 -11.46
C TYR A 214 -3.13 15.28 -12.22
N ASN A 215 -3.93 16.11 -11.56
CA ASN A 215 -5.08 16.83 -12.12
C ASN A 215 -4.76 18.20 -12.74
N ASP A 216 -3.49 18.63 -12.74
CA ASP A 216 -3.14 19.93 -13.32
C ASP A 216 -3.39 19.93 -14.84
N SER A 217 -3.91 21.04 -15.36
CA SER A 217 -3.98 21.28 -16.80
C SER A 217 -2.76 22.09 -17.24
N LEU A 218 -1.91 21.50 -18.09
CA LEU A 218 -0.64 22.08 -18.54
C LEU A 218 -0.68 22.36 -20.04
N GLN A 219 -0.03 23.46 -20.44
CA GLN A 219 0.21 23.77 -21.85
C GLN A 219 1.29 22.85 -22.47
N GLU A 220 1.42 22.82 -23.80
CA GLU A 220 2.32 21.89 -24.50
C GLU A 220 3.80 21.98 -24.10
N ASP A 221 4.23 23.16 -23.67
CA ASP A 221 5.61 23.43 -23.28
C ASP A 221 5.80 23.55 -21.76
N GLU A 222 4.79 23.15 -21.00
CA GLU A 222 4.80 23.06 -19.55
C GLU A 222 4.98 21.61 -19.10
N ALA A 223 5.76 21.43 -18.05
CA ALA A 223 5.99 20.12 -17.45
C ALA A 223 6.30 20.24 -15.97
N ILE A 224 5.85 19.25 -15.20
CA ILE A 224 6.17 19.09 -13.80
C ILE A 224 6.82 17.72 -13.61
N PHE A 225 8.01 17.70 -13.03
CA PHE A 225 8.66 16.48 -12.56
C PHE A 225 8.74 16.57 -11.04
N ARG A 226 8.31 15.52 -10.35
CA ARG A 226 8.42 15.45 -8.89
C ARG A 226 9.13 14.17 -8.49
N PHE A 227 10.03 14.31 -7.55
CA PHE A 227 10.85 13.22 -7.03
C PHE A 227 10.80 13.26 -5.52
N SER A 228 10.29 12.21 -4.90
CA SER A 228 10.11 12.13 -3.46
C SER A 228 10.81 10.89 -2.92
N ILE A 229 11.46 11.02 -1.78
CA ILE A 229 12.08 9.93 -1.03
C ILE A 229 11.61 9.96 0.42
N PHE A 230 11.19 8.81 0.94
CA PHE A 230 10.68 8.64 2.29
C PHE A 230 11.47 7.54 3.03
N PRO A 231 12.65 7.85 3.57
CA PRO A 231 13.41 6.88 4.35
C PRO A 231 12.76 6.56 5.68
N SER A 232 12.85 5.31 6.15
CA SER A 232 12.23 4.86 7.41
C SER A 232 12.74 5.59 8.65
N PHE A 233 14.01 6.02 8.63
CA PHE A 233 14.71 6.60 9.79
C PHE A 233 15.31 7.98 9.56
N HIS A 234 15.21 8.52 8.34
CA HIS A 234 15.79 9.81 7.98
C HIS A 234 14.72 10.82 7.59
N ALA A 235 15.14 12.06 7.34
CA ALA A 235 14.21 13.08 6.85
C ALA A 235 13.80 12.76 5.41
N SER A 236 12.51 12.82 5.14
CA SER A 236 11.95 12.69 3.81
C SER A 236 12.18 13.96 3.00
N VAL A 237 12.35 13.81 1.69
CA VAL A 237 12.61 14.94 0.79
C VAL A 237 11.74 14.84 -0.43
N ALA A 238 11.16 15.95 -0.85
CA ALA A 238 10.52 16.09 -2.16
C ALA A 238 11.23 17.19 -2.96
N PHE A 239 11.55 16.90 -4.21
CA PHE A 239 12.00 17.84 -5.22
C PHE A 239 10.89 18.00 -6.27
N ARG A 240 10.51 19.23 -6.57
CA ARG A 240 9.56 19.53 -7.65
C ARG A 240 10.20 20.47 -8.65
N LEU A 241 10.36 20.01 -9.87
CA LEU A 241 10.80 20.82 -11.00
C LEU A 241 9.59 21.25 -11.81
N THR A 242 9.43 22.56 -12.02
CA THR A 242 8.41 23.11 -12.90
C THR A 242 9.06 23.82 -14.08
N LYS A 243 8.62 23.47 -15.29
CA LYS A 243 8.96 24.17 -16.54
C LYS A 243 7.75 24.94 -17.01
N SER A 244 7.98 26.19 -17.37
CA SER A 244 7.07 27.05 -18.13
C SER A 244 7.80 27.70 -19.29
N LYS A 245 7.06 28.41 -20.15
CA LYS A 245 7.60 29.31 -21.20
C LYS A 245 8.72 30.21 -20.72
N LYS A 246 8.62 30.71 -19.48
CA LYS A 246 9.44 31.82 -18.97
C LYS A 246 10.50 31.38 -17.98
N SER A 247 10.31 30.24 -17.32
CA SER A 247 11.15 29.84 -16.20
C SER A 247 11.20 28.32 -16.00
N MET A 248 12.34 27.88 -15.44
CA MET A 248 12.54 26.55 -14.92
C MET A 248 12.90 26.68 -13.44
N MET A 249 12.05 26.17 -12.58
CA MET A 249 12.16 26.33 -11.13
C MET A 249 12.27 24.98 -10.45
N LEU A 250 13.34 24.80 -9.68
CA LEU A 250 13.48 23.68 -8.77
C LEU A 250 13.00 24.11 -7.39
N HIS A 251 12.03 23.39 -6.84
CA HIS A 251 11.58 23.50 -5.45
C HIS A 251 12.05 22.26 -4.69
N TRP A 252 12.39 22.41 -3.42
CA TRP A 252 12.66 21.27 -2.55
C TRP A 252 12.14 21.50 -1.14
N LYS A 253 11.73 20.42 -0.49
CA LYS A 253 11.23 20.43 0.89
C LYS A 253 11.72 19.22 1.65
N ILE A 254 11.97 19.41 2.95
CA ILE A 254 12.52 18.40 3.84
C ILE A 254 11.58 18.25 5.04
N LEU A 255 11.03 17.06 5.21
CA LEU A 255 10.12 16.69 6.29
C LEU A 255 10.84 15.79 7.28
N ARG A 256 10.79 16.11 8.58
CA ARG A 256 11.39 15.28 9.64
C ARG A 256 10.30 14.69 10.51
N ARG A 257 10.39 13.38 10.76
CA ARG A 257 9.59 12.69 11.79
C ARG A 257 10.14 13.03 13.18
N ASN A 258 9.26 13.42 14.09
CA ASN A 258 9.53 13.69 15.49
C ASN A 258 8.60 12.83 16.36
N TYR A 259 9.01 12.57 17.59
CA TYR A 259 8.21 11.84 18.58
C TYR A 259 7.79 12.81 19.68
N ASP A 260 6.49 12.86 19.98
CA ASP A 260 5.94 13.58 21.13
C ASP A 260 5.69 12.57 22.26
N PRO A 261 6.52 12.54 23.32
CA PRO A 261 6.36 11.60 24.42
C PRO A 261 5.08 11.86 25.24
N LEU A 262 4.55 13.09 25.23
CA LEU A 262 3.34 13.42 25.98
C LEU A 262 2.09 12.87 25.30
N LYS A 263 2.13 12.73 23.97
CA LYS A 263 1.05 12.18 23.16
C LYS A 263 1.26 10.71 22.80
N ASN A 264 2.42 10.14 23.14
CA ASN A 264 2.87 8.84 22.69
C ASN A 264 2.68 8.67 21.16
N ALA A 265 3.03 9.71 20.40
CA ALA A 265 2.70 9.77 18.98
C ALA A 265 3.83 10.40 18.16
N PHE A 266 3.99 9.90 16.93
CA PHE A 266 4.85 10.53 15.93
C PHE A 266 4.12 11.66 15.21
N PHE A 267 4.84 12.73 14.90
CA PHE A 267 4.36 13.83 14.07
C PHE A 267 5.46 14.31 13.14
N TYR A 268 5.08 15.00 12.07
CA TYR A 268 6.01 15.47 11.05
C TYR A 268 6.16 16.98 11.10
N THR A 269 7.38 17.47 10.87
CA THR A 269 7.67 18.91 10.83
C THR A 269 8.45 19.25 9.59
N LEU A 270 7.99 20.27 8.86
CA LEU A 270 8.71 20.85 7.74
C LEU A 270 9.99 21.50 8.27
N LYS A 271 11.12 20.83 8.08
CA LYS A 271 12.43 21.25 8.59
C LYS A 271 13.02 22.35 7.72
N LYS A 272 12.75 22.28 6.42
CA LYS A 272 13.31 23.20 5.43
C LYS A 272 12.48 23.19 4.15
N GLU A 273 12.42 24.34 3.50
CA GLU A 273 11.97 24.50 2.14
C GLU A 273 12.92 25.44 1.38
N GLY A 274 12.90 25.34 0.06
CA GLY A 274 13.65 26.26 -0.79
C GLY A 274 13.25 26.12 -2.24
N HIS A 275 13.67 27.10 -3.02
CA HIS A 275 13.51 27.10 -4.47
C HIS A 275 14.69 27.79 -5.13
N LYS A 276 14.93 27.45 -6.40
CA LYS A 276 16.02 28.00 -7.20
C LYS A 276 15.65 27.96 -8.67
N ARG A 277 15.90 29.07 -9.38
CA ARG A 277 15.85 29.09 -10.84
C ARG A 277 17.05 28.31 -11.38
N ILE A 278 16.80 27.40 -12.31
CA ILE A 278 17.87 26.65 -12.98
C ILE A 278 18.07 27.15 -14.41
N SER A 279 19.30 27.05 -14.90
CA SER A 279 19.64 27.40 -16.28
C SER A 279 19.15 26.32 -17.25
N SER A 280 18.96 26.69 -18.52
CA SER A 280 18.57 25.75 -19.58
C SER A 280 19.53 24.56 -19.65
N ALA A 281 20.84 24.78 -19.58
CA ALA A 281 21.82 23.70 -19.60
C ALA A 281 21.66 22.69 -18.44
N LYS A 282 21.30 23.16 -17.24
CA LYS A 282 21.04 22.28 -16.08
C LYS A 282 19.73 21.52 -16.25
N TYR A 283 18.74 22.15 -16.87
CA TYR A 283 17.45 21.54 -17.16
C TYR A 283 17.57 20.46 -18.23
N GLU A 284 18.27 20.71 -19.35
CA GLU A 284 18.52 19.70 -20.38
C GLU A 284 19.24 18.48 -19.81
N ARG A 285 20.23 18.70 -18.94
CA ARG A 285 20.91 17.60 -18.25
C ARG A 285 19.97 16.82 -17.31
N LEU A 286 19.01 17.50 -16.68
CA LEU A 286 17.99 16.83 -15.87
C LEU A 286 17.09 15.98 -16.74
N LEU A 287 16.66 16.49 -17.90
CA LEU A 287 15.83 15.75 -18.84
C LEU A 287 16.51 14.47 -19.30
N GLN A 288 17.81 14.51 -19.60
CA GLN A 288 18.58 13.31 -19.92
C GLN A 288 18.51 12.26 -18.81
N TYR A 289 18.64 12.66 -17.54
CA TYR A 289 18.48 11.73 -16.42
C TYR A 289 17.05 11.17 -16.31
N VAL A 290 16.03 11.99 -16.58
CA VAL A 290 14.63 11.53 -16.54
C VAL A 290 14.32 10.58 -17.70
N GLU A 291 14.88 10.84 -18.89
CA GLU A 291 14.75 9.97 -20.07
C GLU A 291 15.42 8.62 -19.81
N ASN A 292 16.62 8.61 -19.22
CA ASN A 292 17.33 7.37 -18.86
C ASN A 292 16.59 6.52 -17.83
N VAL A 293 15.67 7.08 -17.04
CA VAL A 293 14.83 6.30 -16.11
C VAL A 293 13.77 5.47 -16.86
N HIS A 294 13.47 5.79 -18.13
CA HIS A 294 12.44 5.12 -18.92
C HIS A 294 11.09 5.04 -18.17
N LEU A 295 10.68 6.15 -17.54
CA LEU A 295 9.53 6.20 -16.62
C LEU A 295 8.23 5.63 -17.21
N ASP A 296 8.04 5.74 -18.53
CA ASP A 296 6.86 5.20 -19.21
C ASP A 296 6.80 3.66 -19.18
N GLU A 297 7.96 3.02 -19.23
CA GLU A 297 8.13 1.57 -19.26
C GLU A 297 8.11 0.95 -17.86
N LEU A 298 8.33 1.75 -16.81
CA LEU A 298 8.31 1.28 -15.43
C LEU A 298 6.89 0.86 -15.00
N PRO A 299 6.78 -0.22 -14.19
CA PRO A 299 5.51 -0.57 -13.54
C PRO A 299 5.08 0.57 -12.62
N ARG A 300 3.78 0.67 -12.30
CA ARG A 300 3.29 1.75 -11.43
C ARG A 300 3.80 1.62 -9.99
N ILE A 301 3.94 0.38 -9.53
CA ILE A 301 4.50 0.00 -8.24
C ILE A 301 5.50 -1.14 -8.42
N ASN A 302 6.64 -1.05 -7.74
CA ASN A 302 7.60 -2.14 -7.57
C ASN A 302 8.09 -2.13 -6.12
N HIS A 303 7.38 -2.86 -5.26
CA HIS A 303 7.63 -2.85 -3.82
C HIS A 303 7.90 -4.26 -3.31
N VAL A 304 9.03 -4.44 -2.63
CA VAL A 304 9.40 -5.69 -1.98
C VAL A 304 9.09 -5.60 -0.49
N ILE A 305 8.25 -6.50 0.01
CA ILE A 305 7.81 -6.51 1.42
C ILE A 305 9.02 -6.78 2.33
N MET A 306 8.97 -6.24 3.56
CA MET A 306 10.00 -6.41 4.60
C MET A 306 11.41 -5.89 4.23
N CYS A 307 11.51 -5.03 3.23
CA CYS A 307 12.75 -4.33 2.92
C CYS A 307 12.80 -2.99 3.68
N ASP A 308 13.66 -2.92 4.69
CA ASP A 308 14.05 -1.64 5.29
C ASP A 308 14.73 -0.76 4.25
N GLY A 309 14.43 0.54 4.27
CA GLY A 309 15.08 1.48 3.39
C GLY A 309 14.31 2.78 3.22
N ALA A 310 14.00 3.09 1.96
CA ALA A 310 13.28 4.29 1.58
C ALA A 310 12.30 3.99 0.46
N GLU A 311 11.14 4.63 0.55
CA GLU A 311 10.17 4.65 -0.54
C GLU A 311 10.49 5.79 -1.48
N TRP A 312 10.56 5.48 -2.78
CA TRP A 312 10.88 6.41 -3.85
C TRP A 312 9.67 6.59 -4.73
N VAL A 313 9.31 7.83 -5.01
CA VAL A 313 8.22 8.18 -5.91
C VAL A 313 8.72 9.16 -6.95
N ILE A 314 8.59 8.76 -8.21
CA ILE A 314 8.91 9.61 -9.37
C ILE A 314 7.61 9.89 -10.10
N GLU A 315 7.36 11.17 -10.37
CA GLU A 315 6.17 11.62 -11.07
C GLU A 315 6.55 12.54 -12.22
N ARG A 316 5.80 12.40 -13.32
CA ARG A 316 5.86 13.27 -14.47
C ARG A 316 4.44 13.67 -14.84
N LYS A 317 4.21 14.98 -14.92
CA LYS A 317 3.01 15.57 -15.49
C LYS A 317 3.38 16.44 -16.68
N THR A 318 2.73 16.21 -17.81
CA THR A 318 2.81 17.01 -19.03
C THR A 318 1.40 17.25 -19.57
N ASN A 319 1.25 18.00 -20.66
CA ASN A 319 -0.01 18.09 -21.39
C ASN A 319 -0.51 16.74 -21.91
N LYS A 320 0.38 15.76 -22.16
CA LYS A 320 0.03 14.42 -22.64
C LYS A 320 -0.52 13.50 -21.54
N GLY A 321 -0.31 13.85 -20.27
CA GLY A 321 -0.80 13.05 -19.15
C GLY A 321 0.13 13.00 -17.95
N PHE A 322 -0.28 12.16 -17.00
CA PHE A 322 0.40 11.92 -15.72
C PHE A 322 0.95 10.49 -15.67
N LYS A 323 2.19 10.33 -15.19
CA LYS A 323 2.80 9.05 -14.89
C LYS A 323 3.50 9.13 -13.54
N ALA A 324 3.37 8.08 -12.72
CA ALA A 324 4.10 7.89 -11.49
C ALA A 324 4.66 6.47 -11.41
N HIS A 325 5.76 6.34 -10.65
CA HIS A 325 6.37 5.07 -10.28
C HIS A 325 6.72 5.12 -8.80
N LEU A 326 6.22 4.14 -8.03
CA LEU A 326 6.54 3.93 -6.63
C LEU A 326 7.45 2.69 -6.49
N THR A 327 8.56 2.82 -5.76
CA THR A 327 9.44 1.68 -5.48
C THR A 327 10.25 1.85 -4.20
N ASN A 328 10.56 0.74 -3.53
CA ASN A 328 11.59 0.69 -2.48
C ASN A 328 12.92 0.10 -2.95
N GLN A 329 13.01 -0.27 -4.24
CA GLN A 329 14.22 -0.80 -4.89
C GLN A 329 14.54 0.01 -6.16
N PRO A 330 14.98 1.27 -6.01
CA PRO A 330 15.28 2.11 -7.17
C PRO A 330 16.48 1.57 -7.96
N GLY A 331 16.36 1.58 -9.28
CA GLY A 331 17.48 1.35 -10.20
C GLY A 331 18.54 2.44 -10.13
N GLU A 332 19.71 2.20 -10.73
CA GLU A 332 20.83 3.15 -10.66
C GLU A 332 20.50 4.50 -11.33
N ASP A 333 19.72 4.52 -12.40
CA ASP A 333 19.31 5.77 -13.07
C ASP A 333 18.45 6.67 -12.17
N ILE A 334 17.56 6.07 -11.39
CA ILE A 334 16.75 6.77 -10.37
C ILE A 334 17.67 7.39 -9.31
N LYS A 335 18.66 6.62 -8.83
CA LYS A 335 19.64 7.10 -7.85
C LYS A 335 20.51 8.23 -8.42
N GLN A 336 20.91 8.13 -9.69
CA GLN A 336 21.69 9.19 -10.36
C GLN A 336 20.89 10.49 -10.51
N LEU A 337 19.63 10.40 -10.94
CA LEU A 337 18.71 11.54 -11.02
C LEU A 337 18.60 12.23 -9.65
N TYR A 338 18.41 11.45 -8.59
CA TYR A 338 18.35 11.96 -7.22
C TYR A 338 19.63 12.67 -6.79
N ARG A 339 20.81 12.03 -6.96
CA ARG A 339 22.11 12.64 -6.65
C ARG A 339 22.31 13.95 -7.42
N PHE A 340 21.81 14.02 -8.65
CA PHE A 340 21.84 15.25 -9.44
C PHE A 340 20.95 16.35 -8.84
N LEU A 341 19.70 16.03 -8.47
CA LEU A 341 18.78 16.96 -7.81
C LEU A 341 19.35 17.52 -6.51
N VAL A 342 19.96 16.67 -5.69
CA VAL A 342 20.62 17.06 -4.43
C VAL A 342 21.72 18.07 -4.71
N LYS A 343 22.59 17.80 -5.68
CA LYS A 343 23.67 18.72 -6.09
C LYS A 343 23.14 20.09 -6.52
N LEU A 344 21.97 20.17 -7.15
CA LEU A 344 21.38 21.44 -7.58
C LEU A 344 20.96 22.37 -6.42
N THR A 345 20.69 21.81 -5.24
CA THR A 345 20.27 22.59 -4.06
C THR A 345 21.42 23.29 -3.34
N ASP A 346 22.68 23.03 -3.72
CA ASP A 346 23.90 23.50 -3.03
C ASP A 346 23.91 23.19 -1.51
N LYS A 347 23.14 22.19 -1.06
CA LYS A 347 23.08 21.79 0.34
C LYS A 347 23.78 20.44 0.53
N LYS A 348 24.62 20.36 1.56
CA LYS A 348 25.06 19.09 2.14
C LYS A 348 23.86 18.46 2.83
N LEU A 349 23.09 17.68 2.09
CA LEU A 349 22.12 16.76 2.68
C LEU A 349 22.94 15.52 3.10
N SER A 350 23.59 15.61 4.26
CA SER A 350 24.64 14.65 4.66
C SER A 350 24.14 13.21 4.80
N TYR A 351 22.87 13.01 5.15
CA TYR A 351 22.21 11.72 5.29
C TYR A 351 21.62 11.17 3.99
N ILE A 352 21.73 11.93 2.89
CA ILE A 352 21.13 11.59 1.59
C ILE A 352 22.10 10.84 0.68
N ASN A 353 23.42 10.95 0.93
CA ASN A 353 24.43 10.26 0.13
C ASN A 353 24.56 8.76 0.44
N GLU A 354 23.83 8.24 1.42
CA GLU A 354 23.87 6.85 1.87
C GLU A 354 22.85 5.95 1.14
N TYR A 355 22.01 6.53 0.29
CA TYR A 355 21.01 5.86 -0.55
C TYR A 355 21.33 6.05 -2.05
#